data_AF-A0A3L7T5D1-F1
#
_entry.id   AF-A0A3L7T5D1-F1
#
_cell.length_a   1.000
_cell.length_b   1.000
_cell.length_c   1.000
_cell.angle_alpha   90.00
_cell.angle_beta   90.00
_cell.angle_gamma   90.00
#
_symmetry.space_group_name_H-M   'P 1'
#
loop_
_entity.id
_entity.type
_entity.pdbx_description
1 polymer ?
#
loop_
_entity_poly.entity_id
_entity_poly.type
_entity_poly.pdbx_seq_one_letter_code
_entity_poly.pdbx_strand_id
1 'polypeptide(L)'
;MRWAIYILAVLVAVAIDSSLGGVLKIGDAQPRFLACVVVYAILSAPRAYAVRIAMLAGLLADLLSPTIRPDDSQLVVIGPWTLGFALGALAVLPLRSLLYHRNPISSGFATFVFSLLAAIVFVAVWVLRINLLSDESPSWWPGTGASEVWHQSKVAIANGVVAIPTVWLLDRSRGIWGFSTAKRLVHGAARETV
;
A
#
# COMPACT_ATOMS: atom_id res chain seq x y z
N MET A 1 0.33 -18.56 -2.43
CA MET A 1 0.62 -17.52 -1.41
C MET A 1 -0.07 -17.92 -0.13
N ARG A 2 0.62 -17.85 1.01
CA ARG A 2 0.04 -18.15 2.32
C ARG A 2 -0.63 -16.90 2.88
N TRP A 3 -1.95 -16.81 2.77
CA TRP A 3 -2.73 -15.64 3.17
C TRP A 3 -2.58 -15.26 4.65
N ALA A 4 -2.46 -16.24 5.54
CA ALA A 4 -2.27 -15.98 6.97
C ALA A 4 -1.00 -15.15 7.25
N ILE A 5 0.10 -15.44 6.54
CA ILE A 5 1.39 -14.74 6.71
C ILE A 5 1.31 -13.32 6.16
N TYR A 6 0.57 -13.14 5.06
CA TYR A 6 0.30 -11.82 4.52
C TYR A 6 -0.52 -10.95 5.47
N ILE A 7 -1.62 -11.49 6.01
CA ILE A 7 -2.47 -10.79 6.98
C ILE A 7 -1.65 -10.43 8.22
N LEU A 8 -0.85 -11.37 8.74
CA LEU A 8 0.04 -11.11 9.87
C LEU A 8 1.04 -9.99 9.57
N ALA A 9 1.69 -10.01 8.39
CA ALA A 9 2.64 -8.97 8.01
C ALA A 9 1.97 -7.59 7.87
N VAL A 10 0.75 -7.53 7.34
CA VAL A 10 -0.06 -6.30 7.28
C VAL A 10 -0.40 -5.80 8.68
N LEU A 11 -0.85 -6.68 9.58
CA LEU A 11 -1.16 -6.31 10.97
C LEU A 11 0.06 -5.77 11.70
N VAL A 12 1.21 -6.42 11.54
CA VAL A 12 2.49 -5.95 12.10
C VAL A 12 2.86 -4.58 11.53
N ALA A 13 2.70 -4.37 10.22
CA ALA A 13 2.98 -3.09 9.59
C ALA A 13 2.06 -1.97 10.13
N VAL A 14 0.76 -2.24 10.30
CA VAL A 14 -0.17 -1.27 10.89
C VAL A 14 0.17 -0.98 12.35
N ALA A 15 0.54 -2.01 13.12
CA ALA A 15 0.96 -1.83 14.51
C ALA A 15 2.25 -0.99 14.63
N ILE A 16 3.18 -1.17 13.68
CA ILE A 16 4.38 -0.33 13.58
C ILE A 16 4.00 1.10 13.21
N ASP A 17 3.10 1.29 12.23
CA ASP A 17 2.65 2.62 11.80
C ASP A 17 1.97 3.39 12.95
N SER A 18 1.21 2.71 13.80
CA SER A 18 0.56 3.32 14.97
C SER A 18 1.53 3.57 16.13
N SER A 19 2.49 2.68 16.38
CA SER A 19 3.38 2.74 17.54
C SER A 19 4.63 3.60 17.30
N LEU A 20 5.25 3.46 16.12
CA LEU A 20 6.48 4.18 15.76
C LEU A 20 6.23 5.43 14.92
N GLY A 21 4.96 5.71 14.62
CA GLY A 21 4.54 6.85 13.81
C GLY A 21 5.07 8.21 14.28
N GLY A 22 5.16 8.42 15.59
CA GLY A 22 5.73 9.64 16.18
C GLY A 22 7.26 9.68 16.15
N VAL A 23 7.91 8.53 16.27
CA VAL A 23 9.38 8.41 16.43
C VAL A 23 10.11 8.48 15.09
N LEU A 24 9.48 7.97 14.02
CA LEU A 24 10.07 7.90 12.68
C LEU A 24 9.69 9.07 11.77
N LYS A 25 9.18 10.16 12.35
CA LYS A 25 8.85 11.37 11.57
C LYS A 25 10.11 11.98 10.97
N ILE A 26 10.10 12.14 9.65
CA ILE A 26 11.14 12.88 8.92
C ILE A 26 10.56 14.25 8.60
N GLY A 27 10.84 15.23 9.46
CA GLY A 27 10.14 16.52 9.45
C GLY A 27 8.66 16.32 9.77
N ASP A 28 7.78 16.80 8.88
CA ASP A 28 6.33 16.57 9.03
C ASP A 28 5.86 15.23 8.45
N ALA A 29 6.69 14.54 7.67
CA ALA A 29 6.27 13.34 6.95
C ALA A 29 6.39 12.10 7.86
N GLN A 30 5.27 11.45 8.13
CA GLN A 30 5.23 10.18 8.83
C GLN A 30 5.24 9.02 7.82
N PRO A 31 6.34 8.26 7.69
CA PRO A 31 6.38 7.12 6.80
C PRO A 31 5.43 6.01 7.27
N ARG A 32 4.86 5.28 6.30
CA ARG A 32 3.92 4.19 6.47
C ARG A 32 4.51 2.90 5.91
N PHE A 33 4.88 2.00 6.82
CA PHE A 33 5.41 0.68 6.51
C PHE A 33 4.37 -0.20 5.82
N LEU A 34 3.08 0.04 6.07
CA LEU A 34 1.99 -0.69 5.41
C LEU A 34 2.11 -0.65 3.88
N ALA A 35 2.36 0.53 3.30
CA ALA A 35 2.50 0.68 1.85
C ALA A 35 3.69 -0.14 1.32
N CYS A 36 4.79 -0.18 2.06
CA CYS A 36 5.99 -0.94 1.70
C CYS A 36 5.71 -2.45 1.66
N VAL A 37 5.03 -2.99 2.67
CA VAL A 37 4.67 -4.41 2.74
C VAL A 37 3.71 -4.81 1.61
N VAL A 38 2.73 -3.94 1.32
CA VAL A 38 1.76 -4.17 0.23
C VAL A 38 2.45 -4.18 -1.12
N VAL A 39 3.33 -3.23 -1.39
CA VAL A 39 4.06 -3.16 -2.67
C VAL A 39 4.99 -4.36 -2.83
N TYR A 40 5.70 -4.77 -1.77
CA TYR A 40 6.49 -6.00 -1.79
C TYR A 40 5.63 -7.23 -2.15
N ALA A 41 4.46 -7.36 -1.53
CA ALA A 41 3.53 -8.46 -1.78
C ALA A 41 3.01 -8.43 -3.23
N ILE A 42 2.67 -7.26 -3.78
CA ILE A 42 2.22 -7.09 -5.16
C ILE A 42 3.31 -7.49 -6.17
N LEU A 43 4.55 -7.04 -5.94
CA LEU A 43 5.69 -7.34 -6.82
C LEU A 43 6.07 -8.82 -6.78
N SER A 44 5.85 -9.49 -5.65
CA SER A 44 6.24 -10.88 -5.42
C SER A 44 5.13 -11.90 -5.75
N ALA A 45 3.86 -11.55 -5.57
CA ALA A 45 2.73 -12.44 -5.79
C ALA A 45 2.36 -12.59 -7.28
N PRO A 46 1.60 -13.63 -7.67
CA PRO A 46 0.99 -13.71 -9.01
C PRO A 46 0.06 -12.53 -9.30
N ARG A 47 0.01 -12.07 -10.55
CA ARG A 47 -0.79 -10.91 -10.98
C ARG A 47 -2.26 -10.98 -10.57
N ALA A 48 -2.84 -12.19 -10.60
CA ALA A 48 -4.23 -12.44 -10.21
C ALA A 48 -4.57 -12.04 -8.76
N TYR A 49 -3.57 -11.98 -7.86
CA TYR A 49 -3.78 -11.65 -6.45
C TYR A 49 -3.43 -10.20 -6.09
N ALA A 50 -2.77 -9.45 -6.97
CA ALA A 50 -2.22 -8.12 -6.66
C ALA A 50 -3.27 -7.13 -6.15
N VAL A 51 -4.42 -7.03 -6.84
CA VAL A 51 -5.50 -6.12 -6.43
C VAL A 51 -6.15 -6.58 -5.12
N ARG A 52 -6.34 -7.90 -4.94
CA ARG A 52 -6.94 -8.46 -3.72
C ARG A 52 -6.08 -8.22 -2.48
N ILE A 53 -4.76 -8.37 -2.62
CA ILE A 53 -3.76 -8.02 -1.61
C ILE A 53 -3.97 -6.55 -1.21
N ALA A 54 -3.94 -5.65 -2.18
CA ALA A 54 -4.04 -4.21 -1.91
C ALA A 54 -5.38 -3.82 -1.27
N MET A 55 -6.50 -4.37 -1.76
CA MET A 55 -7.83 -4.12 -1.19
C MET A 55 -7.94 -4.61 0.25
N LEU A 56 -7.42 -5.79 0.57
CA LEU A 56 -7.45 -6.31 1.94
C LEU A 56 -6.63 -5.45 2.90
N ALA A 57 -5.44 -5.00 2.49
CA ALA A 57 -4.65 -4.09 3.31
C ALA A 57 -5.30 -2.71 3.45
N GLY A 58 -5.91 -2.19 2.39
CA GLY A 58 -6.63 -0.91 2.45
C GLY A 58 -7.87 -0.98 3.35
N LEU A 59 -8.60 -2.10 3.32
CA LEU A 59 -9.73 -2.35 4.21
C LEU A 59 -9.28 -2.39 5.67
N LEU A 60 -8.17 -3.07 5.96
CA LEU A 60 -7.59 -3.08 7.31
C LEU A 60 -7.13 -1.69 7.74
N ALA A 61 -6.55 -0.89 6.81
CA ALA A 61 -6.16 0.49 7.11
C ALA A 61 -7.37 1.38 7.43
N ASP A 62 -8.46 1.24 6.68
CA ASP A 62 -9.72 1.96 6.91
C ASP A 62 -10.33 1.58 8.27
N LEU A 63 -10.33 0.29 8.63
CA LEU A 63 -10.86 -0.20 9.91
C LEU A 63 -10.01 0.22 11.13
N LEU A 64 -8.70 0.32 10.95
CA LEU A 64 -7.75 0.60 12.04
C LEU A 64 -7.37 2.07 12.17
N SER A 65 -7.93 2.95 11.32
CA SER A 65 -7.69 4.40 11.34
C SER A 65 -9.00 5.17 11.54
N PRO A 66 -9.63 5.07 12.73
CA PRO A 66 -10.83 5.85 13.02
C PRO A 66 -10.51 7.35 12.95
N THR A 67 -11.37 8.11 12.27
CA THR A 67 -11.28 9.58 12.24
C THR A 67 -12.07 10.15 13.41
N ILE A 68 -11.46 11.05 14.18
CA ILE A 68 -12.11 11.71 15.31
C ILE A 68 -12.94 12.88 14.75
N ARG A 69 -14.24 12.89 15.02
CA ARG A 69 -15.15 13.98 14.66
C ARG A 69 -15.00 15.14 15.67
N PRO A 70 -15.38 16.39 15.33
CA PRO A 70 -15.44 17.49 16.30
C PRO A 70 -16.29 17.22 17.56
N ASP A 71 -17.23 16.28 17.48
CA ASP A 71 -18.09 15.82 18.59
C ASP A 71 -17.43 14.70 19.44
N ASP A 72 -16.11 14.49 19.30
CA ASP A 72 -15.30 13.44 19.93
C ASP A 72 -15.75 11.98 19.64
N SER A 73 -16.76 11.82 18.78
CA SER A 73 -17.21 10.52 18.28
C SER A 73 -16.21 9.95 17.27
N GLN A 74 -15.89 8.67 17.38
CA GLN A 74 -15.05 7.95 16.41
C GLN A 74 -15.86 7.55 15.18
N LEU A 75 -15.40 7.96 13.99
CA LEU A 75 -15.98 7.58 12.72
C LEU A 75 -15.02 6.66 11.96
N VAL A 76 -15.42 5.42 11.77
CA VAL A 76 -14.72 4.47 10.88
C VAL A 76 -15.31 4.61 9.48
N VAL A 77 -14.47 4.97 8.52
CA VAL A 77 -14.88 5.19 7.12
C VAL A 77 -14.26 4.09 6.27
N ILE A 78 -15.10 3.20 5.76
CA ILE A 78 -14.66 2.13 4.87
C ILE A 78 -14.64 2.67 3.44
N GLY A 79 -13.52 2.51 2.73
CA GLY A 79 -13.42 2.87 1.32
C GLY A 79 -12.20 3.70 0.93
N PRO A 80 -11.84 4.79 1.66
CA PRO A 80 -10.79 5.71 1.22
C PRO A 80 -9.45 5.02 0.94
N TRP A 81 -8.91 4.27 1.91
CA TRP A 81 -7.66 3.52 1.73
C TRP A 81 -7.88 2.27 0.88
N THR A 82 -9.02 1.60 0.98
CA THR A 82 -9.35 0.43 0.17
C THR A 82 -9.28 0.73 -1.34
N LEU A 83 -9.92 1.81 -1.78
CA LEU A 83 -9.91 2.26 -3.17
C LEU A 83 -8.54 2.80 -3.58
N GLY A 84 -7.90 3.58 -2.71
CA GLY A 84 -6.56 4.12 -2.98
C GLY A 84 -5.52 3.02 -3.18
N PHE A 85 -5.55 1.97 -2.35
CA PHE A 85 -4.63 0.85 -2.48
C PHE A 85 -4.94 0.00 -3.71
N ALA A 86 -6.22 -0.19 -4.05
CA ALA A 86 -6.61 -0.88 -5.27
C ALA A 86 -6.06 -0.17 -6.52
N LEU A 87 -6.20 1.16 -6.59
CA LEU A 87 -5.70 1.96 -7.71
C LEU A 87 -4.17 2.00 -7.75
N GLY A 88 -3.51 2.14 -6.59
CA GLY A 88 -2.06 2.02 -6.47
C GLY A 88 -1.55 0.67 -6.99
N ALA A 89 -2.26 -0.43 -6.70
CA ALA A 89 -1.87 -1.75 -7.18
C ALA A 89 -1.97 -1.89 -8.71
N LEU A 90 -3.03 -1.31 -9.31
CA LEU A 90 -3.20 -1.25 -10.76
C LEU A 90 -2.08 -0.47 -11.44
N ALA A 91 -1.55 0.57 -10.80
CA ALA A 91 -0.41 1.33 -11.31
C ALA A 91 0.94 0.63 -11.14
N VAL A 92 1.13 -0.15 -10.06
CA VAL A 92 2.38 -0.90 -9.82
C VAL A 92 2.50 -2.16 -10.69
N LEU A 93 1.37 -2.79 -11.03
CA LEU A 93 1.32 -3.98 -11.89
C LEU A 93 2.09 -3.84 -13.23
N PRO A 94 1.91 -2.77 -14.03
CA PRO A 94 2.70 -2.56 -15.26
C PRO A 94 4.16 -2.19 -14.97
N LEU A 95 4.43 -1.48 -13.87
CA LEU A 95 5.79 -1.17 -13.45
C LEU A 95 6.59 -2.44 -13.18
N ARG A 96 5.97 -3.51 -12.68
CA ARG A 96 6.64 -4.80 -12.44
C ARG A 96 7.40 -5.36 -13.65
N SER A 97 6.94 -5.12 -14.88
CA SER A 97 7.67 -5.55 -16.10
C SER A 97 8.82 -4.62 -16.50
N LEU A 98 8.75 -3.35 -16.11
CA LEU A 98 9.79 -2.34 -16.37
C LEU A 98 10.87 -2.33 -15.29
N LEU A 99 10.51 -2.77 -14.10
CA LEU A 99 11.33 -2.76 -12.89
C LEU A 99 12.18 -4.03 -12.79
N TYR A 100 13.49 -3.85 -12.63
CA TYR A 100 14.41 -4.98 -12.40
C TYR A 100 14.03 -5.72 -11.12
N HIS A 101 13.65 -6.99 -11.27
CA HIS A 101 13.06 -7.84 -10.21
C HIS A 101 13.93 -8.06 -8.95
N ARG A 102 15.16 -7.53 -8.92
CA ARG A 102 16.12 -7.67 -7.82
C ARG A 102 16.70 -6.36 -7.30
N ASN A 103 16.32 -5.20 -7.85
CA ASN A 103 16.89 -3.93 -7.38
C ASN A 103 15.99 -3.33 -6.27
N PRO A 104 16.48 -3.14 -5.03
CA PRO A 104 15.70 -2.53 -3.95
C PRO A 104 15.28 -1.08 -4.27
N ILE A 105 16.06 -0.34 -5.07
CA ILE A 105 15.70 1.02 -5.51
C ILE A 105 14.41 1.02 -6.32
N SER A 106 14.26 0.01 -7.16
CA SER A 106 13.09 -0.16 -8.01
C SER A 106 11.81 -0.43 -7.19
N SER A 107 11.94 -1.17 -6.09
CA SER A 107 10.84 -1.35 -5.13
C SER A 107 10.50 -0.08 -4.33
N GLY A 108 11.51 0.77 -4.05
CA GLY A 108 11.31 2.09 -3.47
C GLY A 108 10.51 3.01 -4.40
N PHE A 109 10.87 3.06 -5.67
CA PHE A 109 10.12 3.81 -6.69
C PHE A 109 8.68 3.30 -6.85
N ALA A 110 8.47 1.98 -6.89
CA ALA A 110 7.13 1.40 -6.93
C ALA A 110 6.29 1.80 -5.71
N THR A 111 6.91 1.86 -4.52
CA THR A 111 6.23 2.26 -3.28
C THR A 111 5.89 3.74 -3.28
N PHE A 112 6.76 4.59 -3.81
CA PHE A 112 6.48 6.00 -4.03
C PHE A 112 5.24 6.20 -4.93
N VAL A 113 5.22 5.58 -6.12
CA VAL A 113 4.09 5.69 -7.06
C VAL A 113 2.80 5.14 -6.43
N PHE A 114 2.88 3.99 -5.77
CA PHE A 114 1.75 3.39 -5.06
C PHE A 114 1.18 4.35 -4.00
N SER A 115 2.04 4.87 -3.12
CA SER A 115 1.64 5.74 -2.02
C SER A 115 1.06 7.06 -2.51
N LEU A 116 1.64 7.63 -3.57
CA LEU A 116 1.16 8.89 -4.15
C LEU A 116 -0.25 8.73 -4.72
N LEU A 117 -0.47 7.68 -5.52
CA LEU A 117 -1.80 7.42 -6.10
C LEU A 117 -2.83 7.06 -5.04
N ALA A 118 -2.45 6.27 -4.03
CA ALA A 118 -3.32 5.95 -2.91
C ALA A 118 -3.75 7.22 -2.15
N ALA A 119 -2.83 8.15 -1.93
CA ALA A 119 -3.13 9.42 -1.28
C ALA A 119 -4.05 10.32 -2.12
N ILE A 120 -3.84 10.40 -3.44
CA ILE A 120 -4.71 11.18 -4.33
C ILE A 120 -6.14 10.66 -4.27
N VAL A 121 -6.33 9.34 -4.31
CA VAL A 121 -7.66 8.73 -4.18
C VAL A 121 -8.25 8.96 -2.79
N PHE A 122 -7.45 8.84 -1.73
CA PHE A 122 -7.89 9.13 -0.37
C PHE A 122 -8.46 10.55 -0.27
N VAL A 123 -7.72 11.55 -0.75
CA VAL A 123 -8.18 12.94 -0.76
C VAL A 123 -9.41 13.11 -1.65
N ALA A 124 -9.43 12.53 -2.84
CA ALA A 124 -10.56 12.63 -3.77
C ALA A 124 -11.86 12.05 -3.18
N VAL A 125 -11.78 10.89 -2.51
CA VAL A 125 -12.94 10.26 -1.84
C VAL A 125 -13.47 11.16 -0.73
N TRP A 126 -12.60 11.72 0.10
CA TRP A 126 -13.01 12.64 1.17
C TRP A 126 -13.60 13.94 0.63
N VAL A 127 -13.02 14.52 -0.43
CA VAL A 127 -13.58 15.70 -1.09
C VAL A 127 -14.98 15.40 -1.64
N LEU A 128 -15.16 14.26 -2.32
CA LEU A 128 -16.46 13.83 -2.80
C LEU A 128 -17.45 13.67 -1.64
N ARG A 129 -17.01 13.05 -0.54
CA ARG A 129 -17.84 12.79 0.64
C ARG A 129 -18.32 14.09 1.30
N ILE A 130 -17.46 15.09 1.45
CA ILE A 130 -17.83 16.42 1.99
C ILE A 130 -18.88 17.11 1.09
N ASN A 131 -18.73 16.99 -0.23
CA ASN A 131 -19.69 17.59 -1.17
C ASN A 131 -21.06 16.88 -1.14
N LEU A 132 -21.10 15.58 -0.87
CA LEU A 132 -22.34 14.80 -0.82
C LEU A 132 -23.00 14.78 0.57
N LEU A 133 -22.20 14.81 1.64
CA LEU A 133 -22.63 14.79 3.04
C LEU A 133 -22.11 16.05 3.74
N SER A 134 -22.97 17.06 3.82
CA SER A 134 -22.62 18.43 4.26
C SER A 134 -22.16 18.55 5.72
N ASP A 135 -22.35 17.51 6.55
CA ASP A 135 -22.02 17.50 7.99
C ASP A 135 -20.70 16.76 8.32
N GLU A 136 -19.89 16.42 7.31
CA GLU A 136 -18.64 15.71 7.56
C GLU A 136 -17.40 16.60 7.49
N SER A 137 -16.61 16.54 8.57
CA SER A 137 -15.29 17.14 8.60
C SER A 137 -14.25 16.17 8.02
N PRO A 138 -13.36 16.62 7.11
CA PRO A 138 -12.26 15.79 6.63
C PRO A 138 -11.30 15.41 7.76
N SER A 139 -10.60 14.29 7.57
CA SER A 139 -9.55 13.85 8.51
C SER A 139 -8.38 14.83 8.66
N TRP A 140 -8.23 15.79 7.74
CA TRP A 140 -7.16 16.80 7.73
C TRP A 140 -7.61 18.18 8.23
N TRP A 141 -8.83 18.30 8.79
CA TRP A 141 -9.30 19.56 9.39
C TRP A 141 -8.40 19.98 10.57
N PRO A 142 -8.01 21.28 10.70
CA PRO A 142 -8.49 22.49 10.00
C PRO A 142 -7.71 22.87 8.71
N GLY A 143 -6.90 21.97 8.17
CA GLY A 143 -6.14 22.21 6.95
C GLY A 143 -6.98 22.24 5.67
N THR A 144 -6.33 22.60 4.55
CA THR A 144 -6.92 22.56 3.21
C THR A 144 -6.64 21.24 2.50
N GLY A 145 -7.50 20.85 1.55
CA GLY A 145 -7.24 19.66 0.72
C GLY A 145 -5.93 19.75 -0.07
N ALA A 146 -5.53 20.95 -0.50
CA ALA A 146 -4.25 21.17 -1.18
C ALA A 146 -3.04 20.95 -0.26
N SER A 147 -3.11 21.43 0.99
CA SER A 147 -2.06 21.15 1.99
C SER A 147 -1.98 19.66 2.33
N GLU A 148 -3.10 18.94 2.30
CA GLU A 148 -3.10 17.49 2.52
C GLU A 148 -2.44 16.74 1.36
N VAL A 149 -2.75 17.10 0.11
CA VAL A 149 -2.06 16.51 -1.06
C VAL A 149 -0.55 16.76 -1.00
N TRP A 150 -0.13 17.95 -0.61
CA TRP A 150 1.28 18.28 -0.43
C TRP A 150 1.92 17.47 0.70
N HIS A 151 1.25 17.37 1.85
CA HIS A 151 1.69 16.55 2.98
C HIS A 151 1.85 15.09 2.58
N GLN A 152 0.84 14.52 1.92
CA GLN A 152 0.86 13.14 1.45
C GLN A 152 1.91 12.90 0.37
N SER A 153 2.24 13.90 -0.44
CA SER A 153 3.35 13.83 -1.39
C SER A 153 4.70 13.70 -0.67
N LYS A 154 4.92 14.46 0.42
CA LYS A 154 6.10 14.30 1.28
C LYS A 154 6.14 12.92 1.92
N VAL A 155 5.00 12.42 2.40
CA VAL A 155 4.87 11.07 2.97
C VAL A 155 5.18 9.99 1.92
N ALA A 156 4.71 10.14 0.69
CA ALA A 156 4.99 9.20 -0.39
C ALA A 156 6.49 9.10 -0.69
N ILE A 157 7.21 10.24 -0.69
CA ILE A 157 8.67 10.26 -0.86
C ILE A 157 9.35 9.52 0.31
N ALA A 158 8.94 9.82 1.54
CA ALA A 158 9.46 9.14 2.72
C ALA A 158 9.21 7.62 2.66
N ASN A 159 8.03 7.19 2.21
CA ASN A 159 7.69 5.79 1.98
C ASN A 159 8.60 5.14 0.94
N GLY A 160 8.92 5.84 -0.14
CA GLY A 160 9.86 5.34 -1.16
C GLY A 160 11.26 5.09 -0.60
N VAL A 161 11.75 5.97 0.27
CA VAL A 161 13.06 5.82 0.93
C VAL A 161 13.03 4.68 1.95
N VAL A 162 12.02 4.64 2.82
CA VAL A 162 11.85 3.61 3.86
C VAL A 162 11.56 2.23 3.26
N ALA A 163 10.97 2.17 2.08
CA ALA A 163 10.74 0.93 1.37
C ALA A 163 12.03 0.20 1.00
N ILE A 164 13.13 0.90 0.72
CA ILE A 164 14.41 0.27 0.35
C ILE A 164 14.91 -0.70 1.43
N PRO A 165 15.13 -0.28 2.69
CA PRO A 165 15.54 -1.20 3.76
C PRO A 165 14.43 -2.18 4.15
N THR A 166 13.16 -1.75 4.10
CA THR A 166 12.03 -2.60 4.47
C THR A 166 11.89 -3.77 3.50
N VAL A 167 11.95 -3.52 2.19
CA VAL A 167 11.87 -4.56 1.15
C VAL A 167 13.08 -5.46 1.20
N TRP A 168 14.28 -4.93 1.46
CA TRP A 168 15.47 -5.74 1.67
C TRP A 168 15.29 -6.74 2.82
N LEU A 169 14.73 -6.28 3.95
CA LEU A 169 14.42 -7.14 5.09
C LEU A 169 13.33 -8.18 4.75
N LEU A 170 12.28 -7.78 4.05
CA LEU A 170 11.19 -8.67 3.64
C LEU A 170 11.67 -9.74 2.65
N ASP A 171 12.58 -9.42 1.74
CA ASP A 171 13.13 -10.39 0.78
C ASP A 171 13.91 -11.51 1.48
N ARG A 172 14.55 -11.23 2.63
CA ARG A 172 15.15 -12.26 3.50
C ARG A 172 14.13 -13.30 3.96
N SER A 173 12.89 -12.87 4.20
CA SER A 173 11.79 -13.72 4.67
C SER A 173 11.00 -14.40 3.53
N ARG A 174 11.34 -14.16 2.26
CA ARG A 174 10.55 -14.57 1.07
C ARG A 174 10.11 -16.02 1.05
N GLY A 175 10.94 -16.94 1.54
CA GLY A 175 10.62 -18.37 1.61
C GLY A 175 9.38 -18.68 2.46
N ILE A 176 9.09 -17.85 3.46
CA ILE A 176 7.98 -18.04 4.41
C ILE A 176 6.63 -17.71 3.75
N TRP A 177 6.59 -16.74 2.83
CA TRP A 177 5.37 -16.22 2.19
C TRP A 177 4.71 -17.22 1.23
N GLY A 178 5.48 -18.19 0.71
CA GLY A 178 4.99 -19.22 -0.21
C GLY A 178 4.35 -18.62 -1.46
N PHE A 179 5.00 -17.62 -2.08
CA PHE A 179 4.58 -17.10 -3.38
C PHE A 179 4.63 -18.25 -4.39
N SER A 180 3.46 -18.70 -4.85
CA SER A 180 3.33 -19.84 -5.74
C SER A 180 3.73 -19.41 -7.14
N THR A 181 5.00 -19.60 -7.49
CA THR A 181 5.45 -19.47 -8.88
C THR A 181 4.95 -20.72 -9.62
N ALA A 182 3.76 -20.63 -10.22
CA ALA A 182 3.30 -21.67 -11.13
C ALA A 182 4.22 -21.64 -12.37
N LYS A 183 5.32 -22.40 -12.33
CA LYS A 183 6.03 -22.81 -13.54
C LYS A 183 5.09 -23.77 -14.26
N ARG A 184 4.25 -23.26 -15.15
CA ARG A 184 3.69 -24.11 -16.21
C ARG A 184 4.85 -24.44 -17.13
N LEU A 185 5.57 -25.52 -16.83
CA LEU A 185 6.48 -26.15 -17.79
C LEU A 185 5.59 -26.66 -18.92
N VAL A 186 5.40 -25.84 -19.95
CA VAL A 186 4.93 -26.33 -21.24
C VAL A 186 6.02 -27.27 -21.70
N HIS A 187 5.78 -28.58 -21.58
CA HIS A 187 6.63 -29.57 -22.24
C HIS A 187 6.47 -29.28 -23.73
N GLY A 188 7.48 -28.64 -24.32
CA GLY A 188 7.56 -28.48 -25.76
C GLY A 188 7.55 -29.87 -26.37
N ALA A 189 6.60 -30.10 -27.28
CA ALA A 189 6.47 -31.30 -28.10
C ALA A 189 7.70 -31.45 -29.01
N ALA A 190 8.80 -31.89 -28.43
CA ALA A 190 10.04 -32.21 -29.13
C ALA A 190 10.30 -33.72 -28.97
N ARG A 191 9.44 -34.52 -29.60
CA ARG A 191 9.66 -35.92 -29.99
C ARG A 191 8.43 -36.36 -30.78
N GLU A 192 8.68 -37.19 -31.79
CA GLU A 192 7.81 -37.54 -32.94
C GLU A 192 7.94 -36.47 -34.03
N THR A 193 8.66 -36.68 -35.13
CA THR A 193 8.73 -37.88 -35.98
C THR A 193 10.10 -38.06 -36.63
N VAL A 194 10.62 -39.29 -36.53
CA VAL A 194 11.59 -39.90 -37.46
C VAL A 194 10.85 -40.34 -38.70
#